data_AF-A0A6M8FH69-F1
#
_entry.id   AF-A0A6M8FH69-F1
#
_cell.length_a   1.000
_cell.length_b   1.000
_cell.length_c   1.000
_cell.angle_alpha   90.00
_cell.angle_beta   90.00
_cell.angle_gamma   90.00
#
_symmetry.space_group_name_H-M   'P 1'
#
loop_
_entity.id
_entity.type
_entity.pdbx_description
1 polymer ?
#
loop_
_entity_poly.entity_id
_entity_poly.type
_entity_poly.pdbx_seq_one_letter_code
_entity_poly.pdbx_strand_id
1 'polypeptide(L)'
;MTNPYQTPESAFEAAPKSSNDLAAVIQLIVGLVCALIAALVPALVIPQFQQVFNGFGAQVPLITHIALSYHLWLWTLPIFVIAARIFWPKTQRRPLASCLLGVISLVIVIPAMILAMYLPIFQLGRIT
;
A
#
# COMPACT_ATOMS: atom_id res chain seq x y z
N MET A 1 43.94 -29.42 38.28
CA MET A 1 44.65 -29.28 36.99
C MET A 1 43.96 -28.19 36.20
N THR A 2 44.52 -26.99 36.19
CA THR A 2 43.98 -25.84 35.45
C THR A 2 44.27 -26.06 33.97
N ASN A 3 43.23 -26.14 33.15
CA ASN A 3 43.36 -26.37 31.72
C ASN A 3 43.96 -25.11 31.05
N PRO A 4 45.18 -25.16 30.46
CA PRO A 4 45.82 -24.00 29.85
C PRO A 4 45.24 -23.61 28.50
N TYR A 5 44.28 -24.38 27.98
CA TYR A 5 43.57 -24.13 26.72
C TYR A 5 42.10 -23.79 26.99
N GLN A 6 41.83 -22.75 27.78
CA GLN A 6 40.56 -22.05 27.64
C GLN A 6 40.64 -21.18 26.40
N THR A 7 39.93 -21.58 25.35
CA THR A 7 39.59 -20.69 24.24
C THR A 7 39.03 -19.40 24.83
N PRO A 8 39.47 -18.22 24.35
CA PRO A 8 38.78 -16.99 24.72
C PRO A 8 37.30 -17.22 24.43
N GLU A 9 36.41 -16.92 25.38
CA GLU A 9 35.02 -16.58 25.06
C GLU A 9 35.06 -15.27 24.26
N SER A 10 35.67 -15.31 23.09
CA SER A 10 35.75 -14.21 22.16
C SER A 10 34.42 -14.16 21.44
N ALA A 11 33.51 -13.38 22.03
CA ALA A 11 32.84 -12.27 21.34
C ALA A 11 32.09 -12.60 20.02
N PHE A 12 31.80 -13.86 19.77
CA PHE A 12 30.87 -14.36 18.76
C PHE A 12 29.80 -15.22 19.43
N GLU A 13 29.35 -14.80 20.61
CA GLU A 13 27.92 -14.94 20.88
C GLU A 13 27.23 -13.99 19.91
N ALA A 14 27.10 -14.45 18.66
CA ALA A 14 26.24 -13.86 17.67
C ALA A 14 24.87 -13.89 18.31
N ALA A 15 24.49 -12.79 18.96
CA ALA A 15 23.19 -12.60 19.56
C ALA A 15 22.17 -13.18 18.58
N PRO A 16 21.30 -14.12 19.01
CA PRO A 16 20.36 -14.74 18.10
C PRO A 16 19.55 -13.59 17.50
N LYS A 17 19.79 -13.28 16.22
CA LYS A 17 19.12 -12.20 15.50
C LYS A 17 17.63 -12.54 15.56
N SER A 18 16.91 -11.84 16.43
CA SER A 18 15.55 -12.24 16.79
C SER A 18 14.69 -12.30 15.53
N SER A 19 13.99 -13.41 15.32
CA SER A 19 13.13 -13.64 14.15
C SER A 19 12.10 -12.52 13.92
N ASN A 20 11.77 -11.77 14.99
CA ASN A 20 10.81 -10.67 14.98
C ASN A 20 11.29 -9.45 14.18
N ASP A 21 12.59 -9.18 14.09
CA ASP A 21 13.09 -8.03 13.30
C ASP A 21 12.91 -8.24 11.80
N LEU A 22 13.13 -9.47 11.34
CA LEU A 22 12.98 -9.83 9.92
C LEU A 22 11.49 -9.81 9.53
N ALA A 23 10.63 -10.37 10.38
CA ALA A 23 9.18 -10.30 10.20
C ALA A 23 8.68 -8.84 10.13
N ALA A 24 9.21 -7.96 10.98
CA ALA A 24 8.84 -6.55 10.99
C ALA A 24 9.25 -5.81 9.71
N VAL A 25 10.43 -6.12 9.16
CA VAL A 25 10.89 -5.56 7.87
C VAL A 25 10.03 -6.08 6.72
N ILE A 26 9.74 -7.38 6.67
CA ILE A 26 8.89 -7.99 5.64
C ILE A 26 7.51 -7.33 5.63
N GLN A 27 6.87 -7.18 6.80
CA GLN A 27 5.55 -6.56 6.92
C GLN A 27 5.55 -5.07 6.50
N LEU A 28 6.65 -4.34 6.73
CA LEU A 28 6.82 -2.98 6.21
C LEU A 28 6.88 -2.99 4.69
N ILE A 29 7.73 -3.84 4.10
CA ILE A 29 7.87 -3.97 2.65
C ILE A 29 6.52 -4.30 2.03
N VAL A 30 5.81 -5.28 2.58
CA VAL A 30 4.46 -5.65 2.10
C VAL A 30 3.50 -4.47 2.18
N GLY A 31 3.43 -3.77 3.32
CA GLY A 31 2.56 -2.59 3.47
C GLY A 31 2.91 -1.46 2.49
N LEU A 32 4.21 -1.21 2.28
CA LEU A 32 4.69 -0.18 1.36
C LEU A 32 4.38 -0.54 -0.09
N VAL A 33 4.60 -1.79 -0.49
CA VAL A 33 4.29 -2.30 -1.82
C VAL A 33 2.78 -2.23 -2.06
N CYS A 34 1.94 -2.65 -1.11
CA CYS A 34 0.49 -2.53 -1.22
C CYS A 34 0.05 -1.07 -1.39
N ALA A 35 0.61 -0.13 -0.62
CA ALA A 35 0.30 1.29 -0.74
C ALA A 35 0.75 1.90 -2.08
N LEU A 36 1.92 1.49 -2.58
CA LEU A 36 2.42 1.90 -3.90
C LEU A 36 1.51 1.39 -5.01
N ILE A 37 1.12 0.12 -4.98
CA ILE A 37 0.18 -0.46 -5.95
C ILE A 37 -1.17 0.27 -5.88
N ALA A 38 -1.67 0.53 -4.67
CA ALA A 38 -2.92 1.26 -4.46
C ALA A 38 -2.89 2.69 -5.05
N ALA A 39 -1.74 3.36 -5.07
CA ALA A 39 -1.58 4.66 -5.71
C ALA A 39 -1.35 4.57 -7.23
N LEU A 40 -0.56 3.58 -7.66
CA LEU A 40 -0.12 3.42 -9.05
C LEU A 40 -1.24 2.94 -9.97
N VAL A 41 -2.06 1.99 -9.52
CA VAL A 41 -3.13 1.39 -10.35
C VAL A 41 -4.11 2.46 -10.86
N PRO A 42 -4.69 3.33 -10.01
CA PRO A 42 -5.57 4.40 -10.49
C PRO A 42 -4.87 5.38 -11.45
N ALA A 43 -3.60 5.69 -11.22
CA ALA A 43 -2.84 6.60 -12.09
C ALA A 43 -2.71 6.08 -13.53
N LEU A 44 -2.67 4.75 -13.71
CA LEU A 44 -2.60 4.13 -15.03
C LEU A 44 -3.99 3.82 -15.61
N VAL A 45 -4.91 3.36 -14.78
CA VAL A 45 -6.24 2.88 -15.22
C VAL A 45 -7.15 4.04 -15.61
N ILE A 46 -7.20 5.11 -14.81
CA ILE A 46 -8.10 6.24 -15.04
C ILE A 46 -7.90 6.93 -16.41
N PRO A 47 -6.67 7.28 -16.85
CA PRO A 47 -6.48 7.91 -18.16
C PRO A 47 -6.82 6.97 -19.31
N GLN A 48 -6.61 5.65 -19.17
CA GLN A 48 -7.02 4.65 -20.16
C GLN A 48 -8.54 4.65 -20.34
N PHE A 49 -9.29 4.71 -19.23
CA PHE A 49 -10.75 4.83 -19.29
C PHE A 49 -11.22 6.13 -19.96
N GLN A 50 -10.57 7.26 -19.66
CA GLN A 50 -10.92 8.53 -20.29
C GLN A 50 -10.82 8.44 -21.82
N GLN A 51 -9.79 7.79 -22.35
CA GLN A 51 -9.63 7.58 -23.79
C GLN A 51 -10.77 6.73 -24.38
N VAL A 52 -11.20 5.68 -23.68
CA VAL A 52 -12.32 4.84 -24.09
C VAL A 52 -13.63 5.62 -24.13
N PHE A 53 -13.94 6.43 -23.10
CA PHE A 53 -15.15 7.27 -23.08
C PHE A 53 -15.14 8.35 -24.18
N ASN A 54 -13.99 9.00 -24.39
CA ASN A 54 -13.81 9.95 -25.49
C ASN A 54 -14.05 9.28 -26.86
N GLY A 55 -13.65 8.02 -27.02
CA GLY A 55 -13.91 7.23 -28.23
C GLY A 55 -15.40 6.98 -28.50
N PHE A 56 -16.25 7.01 -27.47
CA PHE A 56 -17.71 6.93 -27.61
C PHE A 56 -18.38 8.29 -27.85
N GLY A 57 -17.62 9.40 -27.92
CA GLY A 57 -18.17 10.76 -28.01
C GLY A 57 -18.92 11.20 -26.74
N ALA A 58 -18.76 10.46 -25.64
CA ALA A 58 -19.42 10.72 -24.37
C ALA A 58 -18.46 11.46 -23.42
N GLN A 59 -19.00 12.43 -22.69
CA GLN A 59 -18.25 13.11 -21.64
C GLN A 59 -17.97 12.17 -20.46
N VAL A 60 -16.76 12.22 -19.92
CA VAL A 60 -16.36 11.40 -18.77
C VAL A 60 -17.26 11.70 -17.56
N PRO A 61 -17.71 10.67 -16.82
CA PRO A 61 -18.56 10.83 -15.65
C PRO A 61 -17.91 11.66 -14.55
N LEU A 62 -18.73 12.35 -13.77
CA LEU A 62 -18.31 13.25 -12.69
C LEU A 62 -17.49 12.52 -11.60
N ILE A 63 -17.83 11.25 -11.32
CA ILE A 63 -17.07 10.38 -10.41
C ILE A 63 -15.64 10.15 -10.90
N THR A 64 -15.45 9.93 -12.20
CA THR A 64 -14.12 9.70 -12.81
C THR A 64 -13.30 10.98 -12.81
N HIS A 65 -13.95 12.12 -13.02
CA HIS A 65 -13.30 13.43 -12.96
C HIS A 65 -12.84 13.80 -11.54
N ILE A 66 -13.65 13.48 -10.54
CA ILE A 66 -13.27 13.57 -9.13
C ILE A 66 -12.09 12.63 -8.86
N ALA A 67 -12.15 11.37 -9.30
CA ALA A 67 -11.07 10.41 -9.12
C ALA A 67 -9.75 10.89 -9.76
N LEU A 68 -9.78 11.47 -10.98
CA LEU A 68 -8.62 12.10 -11.63
C LEU A 68 -7.96 13.16 -10.74
N SER A 69 -8.79 14.01 -10.14
CA SER A 69 -8.35 15.15 -9.31
C SER A 69 -7.74 14.69 -7.99
N TYR A 70 -8.33 13.67 -7.35
CA TYR A 70 -7.88 13.18 -6.04
C TYR A 70 -6.84 12.05 -6.12
N HIS A 71 -6.53 11.50 -7.30
CA HIS A 71 -5.58 10.39 -7.41
C HIS A 71 -4.17 10.76 -6.90
N LEU A 72 -3.74 12.01 -7.05
CA LEU A 72 -2.45 12.50 -6.53
C LEU A 72 -2.37 12.34 -5.01
N TRP A 73 -3.50 12.42 -4.30
CA TRP A 73 -3.52 12.25 -2.86
C TRP A 73 -3.23 10.80 -2.45
N LEU A 74 -3.57 9.82 -3.30
CA LEU A 74 -3.23 8.42 -3.07
C LEU A 74 -1.71 8.19 -3.06
N TRP A 75 -0.93 9.02 -3.77
CA TRP A 75 0.54 8.95 -3.72
C TRP A 75 1.11 9.27 -2.33
N THR A 76 0.32 9.88 -1.44
CA THR A 76 0.72 10.11 -0.04
C THR A 76 0.60 8.86 0.83
N LEU A 77 -0.15 7.81 0.41
CA LEU A 77 -0.29 6.54 1.14
C LEU A 77 1.05 5.89 1.52
N PRO A 78 2.04 5.69 0.61
CA PRO A 78 3.33 5.12 0.99
C PRO A 78 4.07 5.96 2.03
N ILE A 79 3.99 7.29 1.93
CA ILE A 79 4.57 8.20 2.95
C ILE A 79 3.83 8.01 4.28
N PHE A 80 2.51 7.86 4.25
CA PHE A 80 1.69 7.64 5.43
C PHE A 80 1.99 6.29 6.11
N VAL A 81 2.26 5.23 5.34
CA VAL A 81 2.71 3.92 5.86
C VAL A 81 4.05 4.05 6.60
N ILE A 82 4.98 4.83 6.05
CA ILE A 82 6.29 5.10 6.68
C ILE A 82 6.12 5.97 7.93
N ALA A 83 5.30 7.02 7.84
CA ALA A 83 5.02 7.92 8.97
C ALA A 83 4.33 7.18 10.12
N ALA A 84 3.35 6.31 9.82
CA ALA A 84 2.67 5.47 10.80
C ALA A 84 3.65 4.56 11.56
N ARG A 85 4.70 4.08 10.87
CA ARG A 85 5.77 3.29 11.51
C ARG A 85 6.60 4.13 12.50
N ILE A 86 6.97 5.36 12.11
CA ILE A 86 7.82 6.24 12.92
C ILE A 86 7.05 6.78 14.14
N PHE A 87 5.77 7.08 13.96
CA PHE A 87 4.95 7.75 14.97
C PHE A 87 4.43 6.83 16.08
N TRP A 88 4.49 5.50 15.92
CA TRP A 88 3.99 4.53 16.92
C TRP A 88 5.09 3.72 17.62
N PRO A 89 5.98 4.35 18.42
CA PRO A 89 7.11 3.65 19.03
C PRO A 89 6.73 2.78 20.25
N LYS A 90 5.49 2.77 20.77
CA LYS A 90 5.22 2.22 22.12
C LYS A 90 4.40 0.93 22.25
N THR A 91 4.08 0.18 21.19
CA THR A 91 3.32 -1.09 21.37
C THR A 91 3.79 -2.24 20.49
N GLN A 92 3.79 -3.45 21.06
CA GLN A 92 4.38 -4.72 20.59
C GLN A 92 3.79 -5.30 19.28
N ARG A 93 2.89 -4.55 18.60
CA ARG A 93 2.30 -4.89 17.29
C ARG A 93 2.73 -3.94 16.16
N ARG A 94 3.92 -3.32 16.30
CA ARG A 94 4.49 -2.29 15.41
C ARG A 94 4.38 -2.58 13.90
N PRO A 95 4.70 -3.78 13.40
CA PRO A 95 4.74 -4.01 11.95
C PRO A 95 3.39 -4.42 11.36
N LEU A 96 2.49 -4.94 12.21
CA LEU A 96 1.17 -5.38 11.78
C LEU A 96 0.32 -4.16 11.42
N ALA A 97 0.43 -3.05 12.15
CA ALA A 97 -0.27 -1.80 11.84
C ALA A 97 0.13 -1.20 10.48
N SER A 98 1.42 -1.15 10.15
CA SER A 98 1.89 -0.64 8.84
C SER A 98 1.42 -1.54 7.68
N CYS A 99 1.47 -2.86 7.87
CA CYS A 99 0.97 -3.84 6.91
C CYS A 99 -0.54 -3.71 6.72
N LEU A 100 -1.30 -3.64 7.82
CA LEU A 100 -2.75 -3.49 7.78
C LEU A 100 -3.15 -2.21 7.06
N LEU A 101 -2.48 -1.09 7.30
CA LEU A 101 -2.77 0.19 6.64
C LEU A 101 -2.54 0.11 5.13
N GLY A 102 -1.42 -0.47 4.69
CA GLY A 102 -1.13 -0.71 3.28
C GLY A 102 -2.17 -1.63 2.63
N VAL A 103 -2.49 -2.76 3.26
CA VAL A 103 -3.46 -3.73 2.76
C VAL A 103 -4.87 -3.16 2.73
N ILE A 104 -5.31 -2.48 3.79
CA ILE A 104 -6.63 -1.81 3.86
C ILE A 104 -6.72 -0.76 2.75
N SER A 105 -5.68 0.03 2.51
CA SER A 105 -5.70 1.02 1.42
C SER A 105 -5.93 0.37 0.07
N LEU A 106 -5.26 -0.77 -0.21
CA LEU A 106 -5.45 -1.52 -1.44
C LEU A 106 -6.86 -2.11 -1.54
N VAL A 107 -7.34 -2.71 -0.45
CA VAL A 107 -8.69 -3.31 -0.36
C VAL A 107 -9.80 -2.27 -0.47
N ILE A 108 -9.55 -1.00 -0.15
CA ILE A 108 -10.51 0.10 -0.34
C ILE A 108 -10.41 0.67 -1.76
N VAL A 109 -9.20 0.88 -2.26
CA VAL A 109 -8.98 1.50 -3.59
C VAL A 109 -9.54 0.63 -4.70
N ILE A 110 -9.33 -0.70 -4.65
CA ILE A 110 -9.80 -1.63 -5.68
C ILE A 110 -11.34 -1.56 -5.86
N PRO A 111 -12.19 -1.74 -4.83
CA PRO A 111 -13.64 -1.64 -4.97
C PRO A 111 -14.09 -0.21 -5.25
N ALA A 112 -13.43 0.82 -4.71
CA ALA A 112 -13.74 2.19 -5.08
C ALA A 112 -13.53 2.43 -6.58
N MET A 113 -12.46 1.88 -7.16
CA MET A 113 -12.21 1.87 -8.61
C MET A 113 -13.30 1.12 -9.37
N ILE A 114 -13.67 -0.08 -8.93
CA ILE A 114 -14.72 -0.88 -9.58
C ILE A 114 -16.04 -0.12 -9.57
N LEU A 115 -16.47 0.43 -8.43
CA LEU A 115 -17.69 1.23 -8.32
C LEU A 115 -17.62 2.48 -9.20
N ALA A 116 -16.48 3.16 -9.20
CA ALA A 116 -16.27 4.35 -10.03
C ALA A 116 -16.38 4.06 -11.53
N MET A 117 -16.02 2.86 -11.96
CA MET A 117 -16.08 2.44 -13.37
C MET A 117 -17.42 1.79 -13.75
N TYR A 118 -18.06 1.08 -12.81
CA TYR A 118 -19.31 0.37 -13.05
C TYR A 118 -20.54 1.28 -13.03
N LEU A 119 -20.56 2.27 -12.13
CA LEU A 119 -21.65 3.24 -12.04
C LEU A 119 -21.90 4.03 -13.34
N PRO A 120 -20.86 4.54 -14.05
CA PRO A 120 -20.97 5.14 -15.38
C PRO A 120 -21.65 4.29 -16.45
N ILE A 121 -21.39 2.99 -16.47
CA ILE A 121 -21.94 2.09 -17.49
C ILE A 121 -23.47 2.05 -17.38
N PHE A 122 -24.00 2.05 -16.16
CA PHE A 122 -25.44 2.15 -15.95
C PHE A 122 -26.02 3.52 -16.33
N GLN A 123 -25.25 4.59 -16.21
CA GLN A 123 -25.69 5.91 -16.66
C GLN A 123 -25.83 5.96 -18.19
N LEU A 124 -24.93 5.30 -18.93
CA LEU A 124 -25.05 5.15 -20.39
C LEU A 124 -26.25 4.27 -20.80
N GLY A 125 -26.57 3.23 -20.04
CA GLY A 125 -27.73 2.38 -20.29
C GLY A 125 -29.09 3.02 -20.00
N ARG A 126 -29.12 4.13 -19.25
CA ARG A 126 -30.36 4.86 -18.89
C ARG A 126 -30.80 5.91 -19.92
N ILE A 127 -30.02 6.13 -20.98
CA ILE A 127 -30.27 7.20 -21.97
C ILE A 127 -31.07 6.70 -23.19
N THR A 128 -31.68 5.51 -23.11
CA THR A 128 -32.77 5.08 -24.02
C THR A 128 -34.12 5.38 -23.39
#